data_AF-A0A951EAT9-F1
#
_entry.id   AF-A0A951EAT9-F1
#
_cell.length_a   1.000
_cell.length_b   1.000
_cell.length_c   1.000
_cell.angle_alpha   90.00
_cell.angle_beta   90.00
_cell.angle_gamma   90.00
#
_symmetry.space_group_name_H-M   'P 1'
#
loop_
_entity.id
_entity.type
_entity.pdbx_description
1 polymer ?
#
loop_
_entity_poly.entity_id
_entity_poly.type
_entity_poly.pdbx_seq_one_letter_code
_entity_poly.pdbx_strand_id
1 'polypeptide(L)'
;MLTVGDLIRTLTVEARIHDLDMIVHLPGTSDPSSEGLAQVRWCLDGLLGRPAPASWSDAHWARIATGRTPMSHDERAQLGEDAARVPLFG
;
A
#
# COMPACT_ATOMS: atom_id res chain seq x y z
N MET A 1 -22.92 0.88 -16.83
CA MET A 1 -23.61 1.39 -15.62
C MET A 1 -22.77 0.98 -14.43
N LEU A 2 -22.49 1.90 -13.51
CA LEU A 2 -21.76 1.61 -12.28
C LEU A 2 -22.70 0.84 -11.34
N THR A 3 -22.31 -0.35 -10.88
CA THR A 3 -23.13 -1.08 -9.91
C THR A 3 -22.95 -0.52 -8.51
N VAL A 4 -23.92 -0.73 -7.63
CA VAL A 4 -23.78 -0.38 -6.21
C VAL A 4 -22.55 -1.07 -5.59
N GLY A 5 -22.21 -2.27 -6.06
CA GLY A 5 -21.00 -2.98 -5.65
C GLY A 5 -19.70 -2.28 -6.06
N ASP A 6 -19.65 -1.70 -7.26
CA ASP A 6 -18.48 -0.96 -7.74
C ASP A 6 -18.29 0.35 -6.97
N LEU A 7 -19.40 1.05 -6.68
CA LEU A 7 -19.37 2.26 -5.84
C LEU A 7 -18.87 1.96 -4.42
N ILE A 8 -19.36 0.88 -3.79
CA ILE A 8 -18.93 0.48 -2.44
C ILE A 8 -17.44 0.11 -2.43
N ARG A 9 -16.93 -0.56 -3.49
CA ARG A 9 -15.49 -0.87 -3.60
C ARG A 9 -14.65 0.39 -3.71
N THR A 10 -15.05 1.34 -4.56
CA THR A 10 -14.35 2.64 -4.67
C THR A 10 -14.37 3.39 -3.34
N LEU A 11 -15.52 3.48 -2.66
CA LEU A 11 -15.63 4.14 -1.36
C LEU A 11 -14.79 3.46 -0.28
N THR A 12 -14.66 2.13 -0.34
CA THR A 12 -13.83 1.36 0.61
C THR A 12 -12.34 1.61 0.38
N VAL A 13 -11.91 1.69 -0.89
CA VAL A 13 -10.53 2.02 -1.26
C VAL A 13 -10.19 3.46 -0.85
N GLU A 14 -11.05 4.41 -1.19
CA GLU A 14 -10.90 5.82 -0.80
C GLU A 14 -10.84 6.00 0.71
N ALA A 15 -11.78 5.39 1.46
CA ALA A 15 -11.79 5.47 2.92
C ALA A 15 -10.51 4.88 3.53
N ARG A 16 -9.96 3.80 2.96
CA ARG A 16 -8.75 3.18 3.50
C ARG A 16 -7.49 3.98 3.19
N ILE A 17 -7.42 4.61 2.03
CA ILE A 17 -6.34 5.55 1.69
C ILE A 17 -6.42 6.79 2.59
N HIS A 18 -7.63 7.32 2.81
CA HIS A 18 -7.85 8.48 3.67
C HIS A 18 -7.52 8.21 5.13
N ASP A 19 -7.86 7.03 5.65
CA ASP A 19 -7.42 6.57 6.98
C ASP A 19 -5.89 6.51 7.09
N LEU A 20 -5.22 6.04 6.02
CA LEU A 20 -3.76 5.97 5.99
C LEU A 20 -3.13 7.37 6.02
N ASP A 21 -3.72 8.34 5.32
CA ASP A 21 -3.26 9.73 5.31
C ASP A 21 -3.66 10.50 6.59
N MET A 22 -4.74 10.10 7.26
CA MET A 22 -5.18 10.69 8.52
C MET A 22 -4.27 10.28 9.70
N ILE A 23 -3.74 9.06 9.73
CA ILE A 23 -2.75 8.63 10.73
C ILE A 23 -1.42 9.39 10.60
N VAL A 24 -1.05 9.82 9.39
CA VAL A 24 0.14 10.67 9.16
C VAL A 24 0.01 12.04 9.83
N HIS A 25 -1.22 12.53 10.05
CA HIS A 25 -1.49 13.85 10.63
C HIS A 25 -1.95 13.82 12.10
N LEU A 26 -2.13 12.63 12.70
CA LEU A 26 -2.52 12.47 14.11
C LEU A 26 -1.49 11.60 14.88
N PRO A 27 -0.39 12.21 15.38
CA PRO A 27 0.52 11.49 16.27
C PRO A 27 -0.21 11.06 17.55
N GLY A 28 -0.40 9.74 17.73
CA GLY A 28 -1.06 9.15 18.90
C GLY A 28 -2.22 8.18 18.60
N THR A 29 -2.54 7.91 17.33
CA THR A 29 -3.54 6.89 16.95
C THR A 29 -2.91 5.49 16.89
N SER A 30 -3.70 4.48 17.26
CA SER A 30 -3.30 3.07 17.17
C SER A 30 -2.90 2.72 15.74
N ASP A 31 -1.84 1.91 15.58
CA ASP A 31 -1.37 1.46 14.27
C ASP A 31 -2.51 0.95 13.38
N PRO A 32 -2.43 1.13 12.05
CA PRO A 32 -3.47 0.66 11.15
C PRO A 32 -3.73 -0.83 11.36
N SER A 33 -5.02 -1.22 11.40
CA SER A 33 -5.41 -2.61 11.61
C SER A 33 -4.65 -3.57 10.69
N SER A 34 -4.15 -4.67 11.25
CA SER A 34 -3.36 -5.68 10.53
C SER A 34 -4.09 -6.26 9.32
N GLU A 35 -5.40 -6.51 9.45
CA GLU A 35 -6.25 -6.95 8.33
C GLU A 35 -6.31 -5.92 7.20
N GLY A 36 -6.41 -4.63 7.54
CA GLY A 36 -6.44 -3.56 6.55
C GLY A 36 -5.09 -3.40 5.84
N LEU A 37 -3.98 -3.64 6.52
CA LEU A 37 -2.65 -3.65 5.90
C LEU A 37 -2.42 -4.87 5.01
N ALA A 38 -2.93 -6.05 5.40
CA ALA A 38 -2.88 -7.25 4.58
C ALA A 38 -3.65 -7.07 3.26
N GLN A 39 -4.81 -6.39 3.29
CA GLN A 39 -5.57 -6.06 2.08
C GLN A 39 -4.82 -5.08 1.16
N VAL A 40 -4.13 -4.09 1.74
CA VAL A 40 -3.29 -3.16 0.97
C VAL A 40 -2.14 -3.91 0.31
N ARG A 41 -1.46 -4.81 1.03
CA ARG A 41 -0.42 -5.67 0.46
C ARG A 41 -0.96 -6.49 -0.71
N TRP A 42 -2.10 -7.15 -0.55
CA TRP A 42 -2.70 -7.94 -1.62
C TRP A 42 -2.95 -7.11 -2.89
N CYS A 43 -3.43 -5.87 -2.74
CA CYS A 43 -3.63 -4.95 -3.86
C CYS A 43 -2.30 -4.56 -4.53
N LEU A 44 -1.31 -4.17 -3.73
CA LEU A 44 0.01 -3.74 -4.22
C LEU A 44 0.77 -4.89 -4.89
N ASP A 45 0.71 -6.10 -4.34
CA ASP A 45 1.27 -7.30 -4.96
C ASP A 45 0.59 -7.61 -6.30
N GLY A 46 -0.73 -7.38 -6.40
CA GLY A 46 -1.47 -7.45 -7.66
C GLY A 46 -1.02 -6.40 -8.68
N LEU A 47 -0.81 -5.15 -8.26
CA LEU A 47 -0.30 -4.07 -9.13
C LEU A 47 1.14 -4.32 -9.57
N LEU A 48 1.98 -4.84 -8.67
CA LEU A 48 3.33 -5.28 -8.96
C LEU A 48 3.32 -6.50 -9.91
N GLY A 49 2.25 -7.30 -9.90
CA GLY A 49 2.09 -8.52 -10.68
C GLY A 49 2.75 -9.75 -10.03
N ARG A 50 3.24 -9.61 -8.79
CA ARG A 50 3.88 -10.66 -7.99
C ARG A 50 3.92 -10.24 -6.52
N PRO A 51 4.03 -11.20 -5.59
CA PRO A 51 4.15 -10.87 -4.18
C PRO A 51 5.43 -10.11 -3.86
N ALA A 52 5.33 -9.10 -3.00
CA ALA A 52 6.49 -8.43 -2.40
C ALA A 52 7.25 -9.37 -1.44
N PRO A 53 8.54 -9.11 -1.16
CA PRO A 53 9.34 -9.95 -0.28
C PRO A 53 8.65 -10.24 1.06
N ALA A 54 8.58 -11.52 1.45
CA ALA A 54 7.91 -11.95 2.69
C ALA A 54 8.57 -11.41 3.96
N SER A 55 9.84 -10.99 3.88
CA SER A 55 10.58 -10.31 4.96
C SER A 55 10.05 -8.90 5.25
N TRP A 56 9.28 -8.30 4.33
CA TRP A 56 8.76 -6.95 4.50
C TRP A 56 7.44 -7.00 5.26
N SER A 57 7.26 -6.12 6.24
CA SER A 57 5.96 -5.96 6.88
C SER A 57 4.98 -5.27 5.94
N ASP A 58 3.69 -5.54 6.09
CA ASP A 58 2.64 -4.96 5.25
C ASP A 58 2.63 -3.43 5.33
N ALA A 59 2.92 -2.88 6.52
CA ALA A 59 3.04 -1.45 6.73
C ALA A 59 4.29 -0.85 6.03
N HIS A 60 5.41 -1.58 6.01
CA HIS A 60 6.61 -1.14 5.31
C HIS A 60 6.38 -1.16 3.80
N TRP A 61 5.86 -2.27 3.27
CA TRP A 61 5.55 -2.41 1.86
C TRP A 61 4.57 -1.33 1.38
N ALA A 62 3.51 -1.06 2.15
CA ALA A 62 2.58 0.02 1.85
C ALA A 62 3.31 1.37 1.71
N ARG A 63 4.15 1.74 2.67
CA ARG A 63 4.83 3.05 2.63
C ARG A 63 5.75 3.21 1.43
N ILE A 64 6.55 2.20 1.10
CA ILE A 64 7.49 2.28 -0.03
C ILE A 64 6.75 2.19 -1.37
N ALA A 65 5.80 1.26 -1.51
CA ALA A 65 5.07 1.03 -2.75
C ALA A 65 4.20 2.24 -3.14
N THR A 66 3.78 3.04 -2.17
CA THR A 66 3.03 4.29 -2.43
C THR A 66 3.91 5.54 -2.42
N GLY A 67 5.25 5.41 -2.33
CA GLY A 67 6.16 6.56 -2.34
C GLY A 67 6.15 7.42 -1.07
N ARG A 68 5.50 6.97 0.00
CA ARG A 68 5.46 7.67 1.31
C ARG A 68 6.77 7.51 2.08
N THR A 69 7.60 6.53 1.73
CA THR A 69 8.96 6.35 2.25
C THR A 69 9.90 6.04 1.09
N PRO A 70 11.07 6.69 1.01
CA PRO A 70 12.05 6.37 -0.01
C PRO A 70 12.60 4.96 0.20
N MET A 71 12.73 4.19 -0.88
CA MET A 71 13.39 2.88 -0.82
C MET A 71 14.88 3.04 -0.50
N SER A 72 15.44 2.10 0.24
CA SER A 72 16.89 1.94 0.42
C SER A 72 17.55 1.31 -0.82
N HIS A 73 18.88 1.28 -0.88
CA HIS A 73 19.60 0.60 -1.97
C HIS A 73 19.31 -0.92 -1.96
N ASP A 74 19.28 -1.53 -0.77
CA ASP A 74 19.05 -2.96 -0.61
C ASP A 74 17.60 -3.35 -0.96
N GLU A 75 16.63 -2.49 -0.66
CA GLU A 75 15.23 -2.69 -1.05
C GLU A 75 15.05 -2.58 -2.57
N ARG A 76 15.74 -1.63 -3.21
CA ARG A 76 15.76 -1.54 -4.68
C ARG A 76 16.36 -2.80 -5.29
N ALA A 77 17.43 -3.33 -4.70
CA ALA A 77 18.04 -4.58 -5.17
C ALA A 77 17.09 -5.79 -5.00
N GLN A 78 16.31 -5.85 -3.92
CA GLN A 78 15.29 -6.90 -3.71
C GLN A 78 14.12 -6.82 -4.70
N LEU A 79 13.74 -5.62 -5.12
CA LEU A 79 12.72 -5.42 -6.16
C LEU A 79 13.25 -5.56 -7.59
N GLY A 80 14.56 -5.32 -7.80
CA GLY A 80 15.18 -5.39 -9.11
C GLY A 80 14.59 -4.34 -10.06
N GLU A 81 14.27 -4.76 -11.29
CA GLU A 81 13.70 -3.88 -12.33
C GLU A 81 12.38 -3.24 -11.90
N ASP A 82 11.60 -3.91 -11.04
CA ASP A 82 10.33 -3.38 -10.55
C ASP A 82 10.50 -2.16 -9.63
N ALA A 83 11.70 -1.92 -9.09
CA ALA A 83 11.96 -0.72 -8.29
C ALA A 83 11.69 0.57 -9.08
N ALA A 84 11.79 0.54 -10.41
CA ALA A 84 11.47 1.68 -11.28
C ALA A 84 9.96 1.95 -11.42
N ARG A 85 9.11 0.99 -11.03
CA ARG A 85 7.64 1.09 -11.12
C ARG A 85 7.00 1.69 -9.87
N VAL A 86 7.78 1.86 -8.80
CA VAL A 86 7.34 2.48 -7.55
C VAL A 86 7.49 4.00 -7.67
N PRO A 87 6.49 4.82 -7.28
CA PRO A 87 5.24 4.43 -6.62
C PRO A 87 4.21 3.79 -7.56
N LEU A 88 3.54 2.74 -7.08
CA LEU A 88 2.52 1.98 -7.80
C LEU A 88 1.15 2.68 -7.83
N PHE A 89 0.94 3.68 -6.97
CA PHE A 89 -0.17 4.61 -7.07
C PHE A 89 0.34 5.92 -7.63
N GLY A 90 -0.27 6.36 -8.74
CA GLY A 90 -0.05 7.63 -9.40
C GLY A 90 -1.39 8.22 -9.82
#